data_AF-A0A4V2PUE0-F1
#
_entry.id   AF-A0A4V2PUE0-F1
#
_cell.length_a   1.000
_cell.length_b   1.000
_cell.length_c   1.000
_cell.angle_alpha   90.00
_cell.angle_beta   90.00
_cell.angle_gamma   90.00
#
_symmetry.space_group_name_H-M   'P 1'
#
loop_
_entity.id
_entity.type
_entity.pdbx_description
1 polymer ?
#
loop_
_entity_poly.entity_id
_entity_poly.type
_entity_poly.pdbx_seq_one_letter_code
_entity_poly.pdbx_strand_id
1 'polypeptide(L)'
;MNNQVSNATTTSTVGKVFHDDVAGMVDELFKNLIASCPVLLNIDSVQLKRIKQQWILGFQEQGVNNFEMVKCGMREARAKPNGYLPSVGEFIAWCKKNYNPHGLATEDQLYQRIVAFMAYGMEEIDRFKFDSDLERYLITGLYCKERANQWTDKDLRSEIQQELNRTAKRLDAGWKVPKPQPALPEKVIIPASKEQVSQHIANMRAMFKGVRVN
;
A
#
# COMPACT_ATOMS: atom_id res chain seq x y z
N MET A 1 -35.01 17.34 41.78
CA MET A 1 -33.72 17.29 41.07
C MET A 1 -33.79 16.10 40.11
N ASN A 2 -34.30 16.23 38.88
CA ASN A 2 -33.75 16.94 37.71
C ASN A 2 -32.22 16.86 37.60
N ASN A 3 -31.73 15.95 36.76
CA ASN A 3 -31.05 16.39 35.54
C ASN A 3 -31.09 15.33 34.43
N GLN A 4 -31.69 15.72 33.31
CA GLN A 4 -31.46 15.11 31.99
C GLN A 4 -30.11 15.59 31.48
N VAL A 5 -29.34 14.71 30.82
CA VAL A 5 -28.56 15.10 29.64
C VAL A 5 -28.70 13.99 28.61
N SER A 6 -29.27 14.39 27.49
CA SER A 6 -29.50 13.65 26.25
C SER A 6 -28.21 13.41 25.44
N ASN A 7 -28.38 12.61 24.38
CA ASN A 7 -27.58 12.52 23.14
C ASN A 7 -26.49 11.43 23.13
N ALA A 8 -26.22 10.72 22.04
CA ALA A 8 -26.92 10.51 20.78
C ALA A 8 -26.27 9.29 20.11
N THR A 9 -27.09 8.54 19.38
CA THR A 9 -26.79 7.73 18.19
C THR A 9 -25.34 7.68 17.70
N THR A 10 -24.71 6.49 17.76
CA THR A 10 -23.96 5.94 16.62
C THR A 10 -24.13 4.43 16.58
N THR A 11 -25.21 3.97 15.97
CA THR A 11 -25.31 2.64 15.40
C THR A 11 -24.27 2.53 14.28
N SER A 12 -23.15 1.86 14.53
CA SER A 12 -22.23 1.40 13.49
C SER A 12 -22.89 0.24 12.74
N THR A 13 -23.63 0.59 11.69
CA THR A 13 -24.27 -0.36 10.78
C THR A 13 -23.22 -1.00 9.87
N VAL A 14 -22.90 -2.27 10.18
CA VAL A 14 -22.81 -3.39 9.23
C VAL A 14 -21.92 -3.18 7.99
N GLY A 15 -20.63 -3.53 8.12
CA GLY A 15 -19.83 -4.05 7.01
C GLY A 15 -20.11 -5.54 6.86
N LYS A 16 -21.15 -5.88 6.08
CA LYS A 16 -21.63 -7.23 5.88
C LYS A 16 -20.54 -8.07 5.17
N VAL A 17 -19.95 -9.01 5.90
CA VAL A 17 -19.06 -10.05 5.36
C VAL A 17 -19.92 -10.96 4.48
N PHE A 18 -19.82 -10.82 3.16
CA PHE A 18 -20.55 -11.64 2.20
C PHE A 18 -19.58 -12.64 1.55
N HIS A 19 -19.87 -13.92 1.73
CA HIS A 19 -19.18 -14.99 1.03
C HIS A 19 -19.74 -15.11 -0.40
N ASP A 20 -18.91 -14.68 -1.36
CA ASP A 20 -18.74 -15.09 -2.76
C ASP A 20 -19.81 -15.96 -3.45
N ASP A 21 -20.89 -15.30 -3.91
CA ASP A 21 -21.59 -15.75 -5.12
C ASP A 21 -21.40 -14.69 -6.22
N VAL A 22 -20.71 -15.07 -7.29
CA VAL A 22 -20.50 -14.21 -8.48
C VAL A 22 -21.84 -13.77 -9.06
N ALA A 23 -22.88 -14.61 -8.98
CA ALA A 23 -24.23 -14.23 -9.43
C ALA A 23 -24.81 -13.08 -8.60
N GLY A 24 -24.72 -13.16 -7.27
CA GLY A 24 -25.13 -12.07 -6.38
C GLY A 24 -24.35 -10.77 -6.64
N MET A 25 -23.05 -10.87 -6.91
CA MET A 25 -22.22 -9.72 -7.26
C MET A 25 -22.63 -9.08 -8.60
N VAL A 26 -22.92 -9.89 -9.62
CA VAL A 26 -23.43 -9.41 -10.91
C VAL A 26 -24.83 -8.80 -10.76
N ASP A 27 -25.69 -9.36 -9.92
CA ASP A 27 -27.01 -8.79 -9.66
C ASP A 27 -26.92 -7.39 -9.03
N GLU A 28 -26.08 -7.22 -8.03
CA GLU A 28 -25.82 -5.90 -7.42
C GLU A 28 -25.16 -4.93 -8.41
N LEU A 29 -24.24 -5.41 -9.23
CA LEU A 29 -23.62 -4.62 -10.29
C LEU A 29 -24.68 -4.06 -11.26
N PHE A 30 -25.61 -4.88 -11.72
CA PHE A 30 -26.63 -4.44 -12.67
C PHE A 30 -27.65 -3.48 -12.04
N LYS A 31 -27.96 -3.61 -10.74
CA LYS A 31 -28.75 -2.59 -10.02
C LYS A 31 -28.07 -1.22 -10.09
N ASN A 32 -26.75 -1.18 -9.93
CA ASN A 32 -25.97 0.05 -10.01
C ASN A 32 -25.78 0.55 -11.45
N LEU A 33 -25.57 -0.35 -12.42
CA LEU A 33 -25.41 0.02 -13.83
C LEU A 33 -26.69 0.63 -14.41
N ILE A 34 -27.88 0.19 -14.00
CA ILE A 34 -29.15 0.80 -14.44
C ILE A 34 -29.19 2.30 -14.14
N ALA A 35 -28.60 2.73 -13.00
CA ALA A 35 -28.55 4.14 -12.64
C ALA A 35 -27.58 4.97 -13.51
N SER A 36 -26.62 4.34 -14.20
CA SER A 36 -25.59 5.02 -15.01
C SER A 36 -25.71 4.73 -16.51
N CYS A 37 -26.50 3.73 -16.93
CA CYS A 37 -26.67 3.30 -18.31
C CYS A 37 -28.16 3.22 -18.68
N PRO A 38 -28.74 4.31 -19.25
CA PRO A 38 -30.16 4.37 -19.60
C PRO A 38 -30.61 3.29 -20.58
N VAL A 39 -29.70 2.74 -21.40
CA VAL A 39 -30.01 1.62 -22.32
C VAL A 39 -30.58 0.40 -21.59
N LEU A 40 -30.15 0.15 -20.34
CA LEU A 40 -30.64 -0.97 -19.54
C LEU A 40 -32.13 -0.86 -19.19
N LEU A 41 -32.72 0.34 -19.24
CA LEU A 41 -34.15 0.54 -18.98
C LEU A 41 -35.05 0.00 -20.10
N ASN A 42 -34.49 -0.15 -21.31
CA ASN A 42 -35.23 -0.59 -22.49
C ASN A 42 -35.07 -2.10 -22.78
N ILE A 43 -34.29 -2.82 -21.98
CA ILE A 43 -34.03 -4.25 -22.15
C ILE A 43 -35.07 -5.05 -21.36
N ASP A 44 -35.70 -6.04 -22.01
CA ASP A 44 -36.67 -6.91 -21.34
C ASP A 44 -36.02 -7.85 -20.32
N SER A 45 -36.83 -8.40 -19.43
CA SER A 45 -36.35 -9.25 -18.33
C SER A 45 -35.67 -10.55 -18.80
N VAL A 46 -36.07 -11.11 -19.94
CA VAL A 46 -35.48 -12.34 -20.49
C VAL A 46 -34.10 -12.05 -21.08
N GLN A 47 -33.98 -10.96 -21.83
CA GLN A 47 -32.70 -10.49 -22.37
C GLN A 47 -31.74 -10.08 -21.26
N LEU A 48 -32.21 -9.33 -20.26
CA LEU A 48 -31.39 -8.92 -19.12
C LEU A 48 -30.84 -10.13 -18.37
N LYS A 49 -31.64 -11.18 -18.19
CA LYS A 49 -31.18 -12.43 -17.58
C LYS A 49 -30.06 -13.09 -18.39
N ARG A 50 -30.17 -13.14 -19.72
CA ARG A 50 -29.12 -13.69 -20.60
C ARG A 50 -27.84 -12.85 -20.53
N ILE A 51 -27.96 -11.52 -20.51
CA ILE A 51 -26.80 -10.62 -20.36
C ILE A 51 -26.10 -10.92 -19.03
N LYS A 52 -26.83 -10.95 -17.91
CA LYS A 52 -26.26 -11.26 -16.59
C LYS A 52 -25.56 -12.62 -16.57
N GLN A 53 -26.13 -13.64 -17.21
CA GLN A 53 -25.47 -14.96 -17.32
C GLN A 53 -24.11 -14.88 -18.02
N GLN A 54 -23.99 -14.10 -19.10
CA GLN A 54 -22.70 -13.89 -19.78
C GLN A 54 -21.69 -13.15 -18.90
N TRP A 55 -22.16 -12.18 -18.12
CA TRP A 55 -21.30 -11.48 -17.15
C TRP A 55 -20.82 -12.40 -16.02
N ILE A 56 -21.69 -13.27 -15.50
CA ILE A 56 -21.33 -14.27 -14.48
C ILE A 56 -20.26 -15.20 -15.02
N LEU A 57 -20.46 -15.76 -16.21
CA LEU A 57 -19.47 -16.63 -16.86
C LEU A 57 -18.14 -15.92 -17.06
N GLY A 58 -18.16 -14.71 -17.64
CA GLY A 58 -16.94 -13.93 -17.85
C GLY A 58 -16.22 -13.60 -16.55
N PHE A 59 -16.95 -13.28 -15.47
CA PHE A 59 -16.36 -12.99 -14.16
C PHE A 59 -15.70 -14.24 -13.57
N GLN A 60 -16.36 -15.40 -13.67
CA GLN A 60 -15.81 -16.68 -13.21
C GLN A 60 -14.55 -17.07 -14.01
N GLU A 61 -14.63 -17.03 -15.34
CA GLU A 61 -13.50 -17.37 -16.24
C GLU A 61 -12.29 -16.46 -16.02
N GLN A 62 -12.53 -15.19 -15.69
CA GLN A 62 -11.48 -14.19 -15.54
C GLN A 62 -11.06 -13.94 -14.09
N GLY A 63 -11.66 -14.62 -13.12
CA GLY A 63 -11.33 -14.48 -11.69
C GLY A 63 -11.75 -13.13 -11.10
N VAL A 64 -12.82 -12.50 -11.60
CA VAL A 64 -13.43 -11.34 -10.96
C VAL A 64 -14.38 -11.85 -9.88
N ASN A 65 -13.87 -11.98 -8.66
CA ASN A 65 -14.56 -12.62 -7.53
C ASN A 65 -14.68 -11.73 -6.29
N ASN A 66 -14.19 -10.49 -6.34
CA ASN A 66 -14.27 -9.56 -5.21
C ASN A 66 -14.93 -8.24 -5.61
N PHE A 67 -15.74 -7.69 -4.70
CA PHE A 67 -16.47 -6.45 -4.91
C PHE A 67 -15.57 -5.22 -5.08
N GLU A 68 -14.35 -5.23 -4.52
CA GLU A 68 -13.37 -4.15 -4.75
C GLU A 68 -12.92 -4.08 -6.22
N MET A 69 -12.78 -5.23 -6.90
CA MET A 69 -12.53 -5.26 -8.35
C MET A 69 -13.70 -4.62 -9.11
N VAL A 70 -14.92 -4.95 -8.73
CA VAL A 70 -16.14 -4.43 -9.36
C VAL A 70 -16.30 -2.93 -9.10
N LYS A 71 -15.98 -2.42 -7.91
CA LYS A 71 -15.93 -0.98 -7.62
C LYS A 71 -14.96 -0.24 -8.54
N CYS A 72 -13.81 -0.85 -8.85
CA CYS A 72 -12.87 -0.31 -9.81
C CYS A 72 -13.45 -0.22 -11.23
N GLY A 73 -14.13 -1.28 -11.69
CA GLY A 73 -14.86 -1.27 -12.97
C GLY A 73 -15.98 -0.23 -13.00
N MET A 74 -16.73 -0.08 -11.90
CA MET A 74 -17.81 0.91 -11.79
C MET A 74 -17.32 2.35 -11.85
N ARG A 75 -16.13 2.64 -11.33
CA ARG A 75 -15.53 3.99 -11.42
C ARG A 75 -15.31 4.38 -12.88
N GLU A 76 -14.75 3.46 -13.67
CA GLU A 76 -14.54 3.66 -15.12
C GLU A 76 -15.88 3.75 -15.87
N ALA A 77 -16.85 2.90 -15.53
CA ALA A 77 -18.18 2.94 -16.14
C ALA A 77 -18.88 4.29 -15.96
N ARG A 78 -18.69 4.95 -14.80
CA ARG A 78 -19.23 6.31 -14.57
C ARG A 78 -18.43 7.42 -15.26
N ALA A 79 -17.12 7.22 -15.43
CA ALA A 79 -16.25 8.18 -16.12
C ALA A 79 -16.46 8.14 -17.65
N LYS A 80 -16.96 7.02 -18.19
CA LYS A 80 -17.26 6.88 -19.61
C LYS A 80 -18.33 7.91 -20.03
N PRO A 81 -18.04 8.75 -21.05
CA PRO A 81 -18.96 9.82 -21.44
C PRO A 81 -20.16 9.33 -22.26
N ASN A 82 -20.10 8.08 -22.75
CA ASN A 82 -21.17 7.51 -23.57
C ASN A 82 -22.08 6.63 -22.70
N GLY A 83 -23.40 6.80 -22.85
CA GLY A 83 -24.41 6.08 -22.06
C GLY A 83 -24.58 4.60 -22.46
N TYR A 84 -23.60 4.02 -23.15
CA TYR A 84 -23.64 2.63 -23.61
C TYR A 84 -23.18 1.67 -22.53
N LEU A 85 -23.80 0.49 -22.50
CA LEU A 85 -23.36 -0.61 -21.65
C LEU A 85 -21.99 -1.10 -22.16
N PRO A 86 -20.95 -1.17 -21.31
CA PRO A 86 -19.69 -1.77 -21.70
C PRO A 86 -19.87 -3.25 -22.02
N SER A 87 -19.00 -3.79 -22.88
CA SER A 87 -18.93 -5.25 -23.05
C SER A 87 -18.40 -5.91 -21.77
N VAL A 88 -18.67 -7.22 -21.61
CA VAL A 88 -18.16 -8.01 -20.46
C VAL A 88 -16.63 -7.90 -20.37
N GLY A 89 -15.94 -8.07 -21.49
CA GLY A 89 -14.47 -8.01 -21.56
C GLY A 89 -13.93 -6.61 -21.24
N GLU A 90 -14.58 -5.55 -21.73
CA GLU A 90 -14.21 -4.17 -21.43
C GLU A 90 -14.33 -3.87 -19.93
N PHE A 91 -15.43 -4.28 -19.30
CA PHE A 91 -15.63 -4.08 -17.86
C PHE A 91 -14.63 -4.89 -17.02
N ILE A 92 -14.35 -6.14 -17.39
CA ILE A 92 -13.35 -6.97 -16.71
C ILE A 92 -11.96 -6.35 -16.81
N ALA A 93 -11.60 -5.78 -17.98
CA ALA A 93 -10.33 -5.10 -18.15
C ALA A 93 -10.18 -3.92 -17.18
N TRP A 94 -11.25 -3.13 -16.98
CA TRP A 94 -11.27 -2.05 -15.99
C TRP A 94 -11.15 -2.56 -14.55
N CYS A 95 -11.86 -3.64 -14.24
CA CYS A 95 -11.77 -4.28 -12.92
C CYS A 95 -10.33 -4.67 -12.60
N LYS A 96 -9.63 -5.31 -13.56
CA LYS A 96 -8.27 -5.80 -13.36
C LYS A 96 -7.23 -4.68 -13.36
N LYS A 97 -7.33 -3.71 -14.28
CA LYS A 97 -6.36 -2.62 -14.43
C LYS A 97 -6.18 -1.80 -13.16
N ASN A 98 -7.29 -1.55 -12.45
CA ASN A 98 -7.33 -0.66 -11.30
C ASN A 98 -7.46 -1.40 -9.97
N TYR A 99 -7.49 -2.74 -9.98
CA TYR A 99 -7.54 -3.52 -8.75
C TYR A 99 -6.14 -3.71 -8.18
N ASN A 100 -6.03 -3.46 -6.89
CA ASN A 100 -4.78 -3.56 -6.16
C ASN A 100 -5.02 -4.32 -4.86
N PRO A 101 -4.90 -5.66 -4.89
CA PRO A 101 -5.28 -6.52 -3.76
C PRO A 101 -4.44 -6.24 -2.51
N HIS A 102 -3.22 -5.73 -2.69
CA HIS A 102 -2.24 -5.52 -1.64
C HIS A 102 -2.13 -4.07 -1.18
N GLY A 103 -2.91 -3.16 -1.77
CA GLY A 103 -2.80 -1.72 -1.48
C GLY A 103 -1.45 -1.11 -1.86
N LEU A 104 -0.72 -1.71 -2.81
CA LEU A 104 0.54 -1.18 -3.33
C LEU A 104 0.36 0.20 -3.99
N ALA A 105 1.15 1.20 -3.61
CA ALA A 105 1.11 2.50 -4.28
C ALA A 105 1.34 2.37 -5.80
N THR A 106 0.75 3.26 -6.59
CA THR A 106 1.11 3.37 -8.03
C THR A 106 2.55 3.83 -8.18
N GLU A 107 3.13 3.68 -9.38
CA GLU A 107 4.48 4.17 -9.68
C GLU A 107 4.64 5.65 -9.30
N ASP A 108 3.71 6.51 -9.74
CA ASP A 108 3.77 7.95 -9.45
C ASP A 108 3.62 8.27 -7.96
N GLN A 109 2.71 7.57 -7.26
CA GLN A 109 2.52 7.76 -5.83
C GLN A 109 3.79 7.37 -5.06
N LEU A 110 4.37 6.21 -5.36
CA LEU A 110 5.59 5.75 -4.70
C LEU A 110 6.78 6.64 -5.05
N TYR A 111 6.90 7.08 -6.30
CA TYR A 111 7.92 8.05 -6.72
C TYR A 111 7.87 9.33 -5.90
N GLN A 112 6.69 9.95 -5.80
CA GLN A 112 6.50 11.18 -5.02
C GLN A 112 6.86 10.97 -3.54
N ARG A 113 6.50 9.82 -2.98
CA ARG A 113 6.81 9.47 -1.58
C ARG A 113 8.30 9.24 -1.35
N ILE A 114 9.01 8.63 -2.31
CA ILE A 114 10.48 8.49 -2.25
C ILE A 114 11.14 9.86 -2.31
N VAL A 115 10.75 10.72 -3.26
CA VAL A 115 11.28 12.09 -3.38
C VAL A 115 11.04 12.88 -2.08
N ALA A 116 9.86 12.77 -1.48
CA ALA A 116 9.57 13.38 -0.18
C ALA A 116 10.48 12.81 0.93
N PHE A 117 10.73 11.50 0.93
CA PHE A 117 11.62 10.86 1.88
C PHE A 117 13.09 11.27 1.69
N MET A 118 13.53 11.60 0.47
CA MET A 118 14.91 12.01 0.22
C MET A 118 15.36 13.24 1.02
N ALA A 119 14.41 14.12 1.41
CA ALA A 119 14.67 15.28 2.26
C ALA A 119 14.99 14.92 3.73
N TYR A 120 14.54 13.75 4.18
CA TYR A 120 14.80 13.22 5.53
C TYR A 120 16.01 12.27 5.51
N GLY A 121 16.04 11.37 4.52
CA GLY A 121 17.03 10.30 4.44
C GLY A 121 16.89 9.26 5.56
N MET A 122 17.83 8.31 5.58
CA MET A 122 17.80 7.21 6.56
C MET A 122 18.08 7.65 8.01
N GLU A 123 18.77 8.78 8.20
CA GLU A 123 19.08 9.32 9.53
C GLU A 123 17.84 9.86 10.24
N GLU A 124 16.92 10.49 9.51
CA GLU A 124 15.67 11.03 10.05
C GLU A 124 14.46 10.16 9.71
N ILE A 125 14.68 8.84 9.56
CA ILE A 125 13.63 7.88 9.19
C ILE A 125 12.40 7.95 10.11
N ASP A 126 12.59 8.19 11.40
CA ASP A 126 11.52 8.25 12.39
C ASP A 126 10.69 9.54 12.30
N ARG A 127 11.20 10.59 11.62
CA ARG A 127 10.46 11.83 11.37
C ARG A 127 9.53 11.71 10.17
N PHE A 128 9.83 10.81 9.23
CA PHE A 128 8.98 10.56 8.08
C PHE A 128 7.80 9.66 8.47
N LYS A 129 6.58 10.12 8.18
CA LYS A 129 5.36 9.34 8.44
C LYS A 129 5.08 8.41 7.28
N PHE A 130 5.25 7.12 7.50
CA PHE A 130 4.86 6.05 6.59
C PHE A 130 3.41 5.63 6.83
N ASP A 131 2.68 5.34 5.75
CA ASP A 131 1.27 4.92 5.76
C ASP A 131 1.14 3.43 6.11
N SER A 132 2.17 2.63 5.84
CA SER A 132 2.21 1.20 6.18
C SER A 132 3.63 0.66 6.29
N ASP A 133 3.77 -0.51 6.92
CA ASP A 133 5.04 -1.26 6.94
C ASP A 133 5.54 -1.59 5.53
N LEU A 134 4.60 -1.86 4.60
CA LEU A 134 4.90 -2.15 3.19
C LEU A 134 5.50 -0.93 2.49
N GLU A 135 4.89 0.24 2.69
CA GLU A 135 5.39 1.49 2.16
C GLU A 135 6.78 1.79 2.71
N ARG A 136 6.98 1.66 4.04
CA ARG A 136 8.29 1.85 4.66
C ARG A 136 9.35 0.93 4.07
N TYR A 137 9.04 -0.35 3.90
CA TYR A 137 9.94 -1.32 3.29
C TYR A 137 10.33 -0.91 1.86
N LEU A 138 9.35 -0.52 1.03
CA LEU A 138 9.60 -0.11 -0.35
C LEU A 138 10.42 1.17 -0.45
N ILE A 139 10.02 2.23 0.27
CA ILE A 139 10.69 3.54 0.23
C ILE A 139 12.14 3.42 0.70
N THR A 140 12.38 2.81 1.86
CA THR A 140 13.73 2.68 2.41
C THR A 140 14.63 1.82 1.53
N GLY A 141 14.12 0.70 1.01
CA GLY A 141 14.87 -0.16 0.10
C GLY A 141 15.23 0.54 -1.21
N LEU A 142 14.28 1.23 -1.84
CA LEU A 142 14.51 1.96 -3.08
C LEU A 142 15.42 3.17 -2.88
N TYR A 143 15.28 3.90 -1.77
CA TYR A 143 16.16 5.01 -1.41
C TYR A 143 17.62 4.55 -1.26
N CYS A 144 17.87 3.45 -0.54
CA CYS A 144 19.22 2.91 -0.38
C CYS A 144 19.84 2.49 -1.72
N LYS A 145 19.06 1.87 -2.62
CA LYS A 145 19.52 1.50 -3.97
C LYS A 145 19.81 2.73 -4.82
N GLU A 146 18.95 3.75 -4.78
CA GLU A 146 19.13 5.01 -5.49
C GLU A 146 20.45 5.69 -5.07
N ARG A 147 20.70 5.82 -3.76
CA ARG A 147 21.94 6.38 -3.22
C ARG A 147 23.20 5.61 -3.61
N ALA A 148 23.10 4.29 -3.74
CA ALA A 148 24.23 3.45 -4.15
C ALA A 148 24.55 3.56 -5.65
N ASN A 149 23.52 3.72 -6.48
CA ASN A 149 23.64 3.65 -7.94
C ASN A 149 23.59 5.01 -8.65
N GLN A 150 23.26 6.10 -7.94
CA GLN A 150 23.12 7.45 -8.48
C GLN A 150 22.18 7.50 -9.69
N TRP A 151 20.98 6.95 -9.52
CA TRP A 151 20.00 6.82 -10.59
C TRP A 151 19.48 8.16 -11.08
N THR A 152 19.17 8.24 -12.38
CA THR A 152 18.36 9.33 -12.91
C THR A 152 16.89 9.12 -12.53
N ASP A 153 16.06 10.16 -12.63
CA ASP A 153 14.60 10.06 -12.44
C ASP A 153 13.97 8.93 -13.26
N LYS A 154 14.47 8.71 -14.49
CA LYS A 154 13.99 7.64 -15.38
C LYS A 154 14.36 6.26 -14.85
N ASP A 155 15.58 6.09 -14.36
CA ASP A 155 16.05 4.81 -13.82
C ASP A 155 15.32 4.48 -12.52
N LEU A 156 15.11 5.48 -11.66
CA LEU A 156 14.34 5.32 -10.42
C LEU A 156 12.90 4.90 -10.71
N ARG A 157 12.23 5.55 -11.67
CA ARG A 157 10.87 5.18 -12.10
C ARG A 157 10.77 3.76 -12.64
N SER A 158 11.74 3.38 -13.49
CA SER A 158 11.84 2.01 -14.01
C SER A 158 12.01 0.99 -12.87
N GLU A 159 12.88 1.26 -11.90
CA GLU A 159 13.07 0.34 -10.77
C GLU A 159 11.84 0.31 -9.84
N ILE A 160 11.18 1.45 -9.60
CA ILE A 160 9.91 1.48 -8.85
C ILE A 160 8.90 0.53 -9.47
N GLN A 161 8.69 0.60 -10.78
CA GLN A 161 7.77 -0.28 -11.47
C GLN A 161 8.16 -1.76 -11.32
N GLN A 162 9.46 -2.07 -11.43
CA GLN A 162 9.94 -3.43 -11.25
C GLN A 162 9.77 -3.93 -9.81
N GLU A 163 10.09 -3.12 -8.81
CA GLU A 163 10.00 -3.48 -7.39
C GLU A 163 8.54 -3.66 -6.96
N LEU A 164 7.61 -2.83 -7.46
CA LEU A 164 6.18 -3.02 -7.27
C LEU A 164 5.70 -4.36 -7.85
N ASN A 165 6.11 -4.69 -9.07
CA ASN A 165 5.78 -5.97 -9.71
C ASN A 165 6.37 -7.18 -8.97
N ARG A 166 7.63 -7.09 -8.52
CA ARG A 166 8.28 -8.14 -7.71
C ARG A 166 7.56 -8.31 -6.37
N THR A 167 7.20 -7.21 -5.74
CA THR A 167 6.53 -7.21 -4.43
C THR A 167 5.12 -7.76 -4.53
N ALA A 168 4.35 -7.41 -5.56
CA ALA A 168 3.04 -8.00 -5.84
C ALA A 168 3.14 -9.53 -5.93
N LYS A 169 4.07 -10.05 -6.75
CA LYS A 169 4.30 -11.51 -6.86
C LYS A 169 4.67 -12.17 -5.54
N ARG A 170 5.48 -11.49 -4.71
CA ARG A 170 5.86 -12.01 -3.38
C ARG A 170 4.64 -12.06 -2.45
N LEU A 171 3.83 -11.01 -2.45
CA LEU A 171 2.62 -10.94 -1.62
C LEU A 171 1.58 -11.98 -2.06
N ASP A 172 1.42 -12.21 -3.37
CA ASP A 172 0.60 -13.30 -3.91
C ASP A 172 1.10 -14.68 -3.46
N ALA A 173 2.42 -14.84 -3.30
CA ALA A 173 3.04 -16.05 -2.76
C ALA A 173 2.96 -16.15 -1.21
N GLY A 174 2.24 -15.23 -0.54
CA GLY A 174 2.07 -15.24 0.91
C GLY A 174 3.25 -14.67 1.69
N TRP A 175 4.14 -13.91 1.05
CA TRP A 175 5.21 -13.21 1.75
C TRP A 175 4.65 -12.20 2.74
N LYS A 176 5.20 -12.17 3.95
CA LYS A 176 4.85 -11.19 4.97
C LYS A 176 5.88 -10.06 4.96
N VAL A 177 5.38 -8.84 4.93
CA VAL A 177 6.22 -7.65 5.00
C VAL A 177 7.03 -7.65 6.30
N PRO A 178 8.35 -7.40 6.27
CA PRO A 178 9.17 -7.33 7.46
C PRO A 178 8.74 -6.15 8.30
N LYS A 179 8.52 -6.38 9.59
CA LYS A 179 8.28 -5.28 10.52
C LYS A 179 9.58 -4.50 10.72
N PRO A 180 9.50 -3.17 10.88
CA PRO A 180 10.66 -2.38 11.24
C PRO A 180 11.32 -2.91 12.51
N GLN A 181 12.62 -3.13 12.45
CA GLN A 181 13.38 -3.46 13.65
C GLN A 181 13.60 -2.18 14.46
N PRO A 182 13.43 -2.21 15.79
CA PRO A 182 13.74 -1.06 16.63
C PRO A 182 15.23 -0.73 16.49
N ALA A 183 15.55 0.57 16.52
CA ALA A 183 16.93 1.02 16.58
C ALA A 183 17.63 0.36 17.78
N LEU A 184 18.86 -0.10 17.58
CA LEU A 184 19.69 -0.52 18.70
C LEU A 184 19.77 0.65 19.68
N PRO A 185 19.72 0.39 21.01
CA PRO A 185 19.79 1.46 22.00
C PRO A 185 21.03 2.30 21.73
N GLU A 186 20.85 3.62 21.76
CA GLU A 186 21.95 4.57 21.58
C GLU A 186 23.08 4.17 22.53
N LYS A 187 24.27 3.95 21.97
CA LYS A 187 25.43 3.60 22.77
C LYS A 187 25.78 4.84 23.60
N VAL A 188 25.28 4.89 24.83
CA VAL A 188 25.60 5.97 25.77
C VAL A 188 27.10 5.93 26.01
N ILE A 189 27.84 6.85 25.37
CA ILE A 189 29.23 7.10 25.71
C ILE A 189 29.17 7.85 27.03
N ILE A 190 29.26 7.13 28.15
CA ILE A 190 29.43 7.77 29.46
C ILE A 190 30.87 8.30 29.45
N PRO A 191 31.10 9.62 29.42
CA PRO A 191 32.45 10.15 29.51
C PRO A 191 33.04 9.70 30.85
N ALA A 192 34.22 9.08 30.82
CA ALA A 192 34.92 8.70 32.04
C ALA A 192 35.10 9.94 32.93
N SER A 193 34.93 9.77 34.24
CA SER A 193 35.11 10.90 35.17
C SER A 193 36.53 11.44 35.08
N LYS A 194 36.73 12.73 35.39
CA LYS A 194 38.05 13.37 35.37
C LYS A 194 39.09 12.59 36.18
N GLU A 195 38.66 11.96 37.26
CA GLU A 195 39.47 11.12 38.14
C GLU A 195 39.87 9.80 37.47
N GLN A 196 38.93 9.13 36.80
CA GLN A 196 39.21 7.92 36.01
C GLN A 196 40.16 8.21 34.85
N VAL A 197 39.99 9.33 34.15
CA VAL A 197 40.89 9.78 33.08
C VAL A 197 42.28 10.07 33.64
N SER A 198 42.39 10.76 34.77
CA SER A 198 43.66 11.07 35.41
C SER A 198 44.40 9.80 35.84
N GLN A 199 43.70 8.85 36.45
CA GLN A 199 44.26 7.57 36.87
C GLN A 199 44.74 6.75 35.66
N HIS A 200 43.97 6.73 34.56
CA HIS A 200 44.36 6.01 33.35
C HIS A 200 45.61 6.63 32.70
N ILE A 201 45.69 7.96 32.64
CA ILE A 201 46.88 8.68 32.16
C ILE A 201 48.09 8.43 33.06
N ALA A 202 47.91 8.40 34.39
CA ALA A 202 48.98 8.09 35.34
C ALA A 202 49.52 6.66 35.14
N ASN A 203 48.62 5.69 34.96
CA ASN A 203 48.97 4.29 34.70
C ASN A 203 49.73 4.14 33.37
N MET A 204 49.29 4.82 32.30
CA MET A 204 50.01 4.83 31.02
C MET A 204 51.41 5.44 31.17
N ARG A 205 51.54 6.59 31.85
CA ARG A 205 52.84 7.22 32.10
C ARG A 205 53.78 6.33 32.91
N ALA A 206 53.27 5.56 33.86
CA ALA A 206 54.06 4.60 34.63
C ALA A 206 54.56 3.43 33.75
N MET A 207 53.70 2.91 32.87
CA MET A 207 54.07 1.88 31.90
C MET A 207 55.18 2.35 30.94
N PHE A 208 55.12 3.59 30.44
CA PHE A 208 56.13 4.13 29.53
C PHE A 208 57.41 4.62 30.22
N LYS A 209 57.41 4.88 31.53
CA LYS A 209 58.63 5.17 32.31
C LYS A 209 59.51 3.94 32.55
N GLY A 210 58.95 2.73 32.43
CA GLY A 210 59.70 1.47 32.54
C GLY A 210 60.45 1.07 31.26
N VAL A 211 60.14 1.69 30.12
CA VAL A 211 60.81 1.46 28.83
C VAL A 211 61.81 2.59 28.59
N ARG A 212 62.94 2.58 29.32
CA ARG A 212 64.14 3.28 28.82
C ARG A 212 64.72 2.40 27.73
N VAL A 213 64.63 2.89 26.50
CA VAL A 213 65.45 2.42 25.38
C VAL A 213 66.91 2.67 25.78
N ASN A 214 67.64 1.60 26.09
CA ASN A 214 69.10 1.63 26.19
C ASN A 214 69.70 1.81 24.79
#